data_AF-A0A7C5YQG0-F1
#
_entry.id   AF-A0A7C5YQG0-F1
#
_cell.length_a   1.000
_cell.length_b   1.000
_cell.length_c   1.000
_cell.angle_alpha   90.00
_cell.angle_beta   90.00
_cell.angle_gamma   90.00
#
_symmetry.space_group_name_H-M   'P 1'
#
loop_
_entity.id
_entity.type
_entity.pdbx_description
1 polymer ?
#
loop_
_entity_poly.entity_id
_entity_poly.type
_entity_poly.pdbx_seq_one_letter_code
_entity_poly.pdbx_strand_id
1 'polypeptide(L)'
;RDTLKRNQSGRRTTTRTSNRTGRYVRATELRLNNDLAFDATLRASAPYQRHRPRTHLAVNIQEPDIREKIRMKKTSNLLLFVVDASGSMGTRLMSETKGAIFALLLEAYQKRDKVGLIAFRGMKAELLLPPTNSIELAKRLLEELPTGGKTPLGHGLLVAYQVLKRELNREPDLLPLLIVVTDGRANVGLDREKYYEGPQFGEIYQEIYELCGLIRKEPRVRSLVIDAEEKRMGSFGRSKKLAQAMEAKYYILEEMVKDQILKTIESELK
;
A
#
# COMPACT_ATOMS: atom_id res chain seq x y z
N ARG A 1 -29.79 1.79 -28.28
CA ARG A 1 -29.90 2.72 -27.13
C ARG A 1 -29.40 1.97 -25.90
N ASP A 2 -28.15 2.20 -25.51
CA ASP A 2 -27.63 1.70 -24.23
C ASP A 2 -26.83 2.82 -23.59
N THR A 3 -27.54 3.66 -22.84
CA THR A 3 -27.01 4.80 -22.08
C THR A 3 -27.23 4.53 -20.60
N LEU A 4 -26.66 3.43 -20.09
CA LEU A 4 -26.51 3.24 -18.66
C LEU A 4 -25.29 4.04 -18.20
N LYS A 5 -25.53 5.29 -17.77
CA LYS A 5 -24.61 6.04 -16.91
C LYS A 5 -24.40 5.21 -15.64
N ARG A 6 -23.32 4.41 -15.60
CA ARG A 6 -22.88 3.70 -14.41
C ARG A 6 -22.38 4.73 -13.38
N ASN A 7 -23.29 5.20 -12.53
CA ASN A 7 -23.01 5.95 -11.31
C ASN A 7 -22.40 5.02 -10.25
N GLN A 8 -21.15 4.61 -10.44
CA GLN A 8 -20.29 4.21 -9.32
C GLN A 8 -18.89 4.72 -9.60
N SER A 9 -18.67 6.01 -9.30
CA SER A 9 -17.31 6.53 -9.14
C SER A 9 -16.72 5.90 -7.88
N GLY A 10 -16.19 4.68 -8.01
CA GLY A 10 -15.23 4.17 -7.03
C GLY A 10 -14.18 5.26 -6.83
N ARG A 11 -14.10 5.76 -5.59
CA ARG A 11 -13.23 6.85 -5.14
C ARG A 11 -11.76 6.41 -5.21
N ARG A 12 -11.26 6.16 -6.41
CA ARG A 12 -9.81 6.04 -6.64
C ARG A 12 -9.19 7.42 -6.49
N THR A 13 -8.15 7.50 -5.68
CA THR A 13 -7.35 8.71 -5.51
C THR A 13 -6.86 9.16 -6.88
N THR A 14 -7.18 10.39 -7.25
CA THR A 14 -6.79 10.96 -8.54
C THR A 14 -5.47 11.67 -8.33
N THR A 15 -4.40 11.08 -8.81
CA THR A 15 -3.05 11.62 -8.64
C THR A 15 -2.56 12.20 -9.97
N ARG A 16 -1.81 13.30 -9.88
CA ARG A 16 -1.07 13.83 -11.04
C ARG A 16 0.01 12.82 -11.38
N THR A 17 0.06 12.40 -12.64
CA THR A 17 1.13 11.51 -13.10
C THR A 17 2.07 12.31 -14.00
N SER A 18 3.36 12.11 -13.78
CA SER A 18 4.43 12.64 -14.64
C SER A 18 4.56 11.81 -15.92
N ASN A 19 4.01 10.60 -15.95
CA ASN A 19 4.01 9.74 -17.13
C ASN A 19 2.98 10.22 -18.16
N ARG A 20 3.22 9.94 -19.44
CA ARG A 20 2.33 10.31 -20.57
C ARG A 20 0.99 9.54 -20.60
N THR A 21 0.58 8.94 -19.48
CA THR A 21 -0.61 8.09 -19.34
C THR A 21 -1.70 8.79 -18.53
N GLY A 22 -2.96 8.40 -18.71
CA GLY A 22 -4.09 9.03 -18.02
C GLY A 22 -4.76 10.15 -18.83
N ARG A 23 -5.79 10.76 -18.23
CA ARG A 23 -6.62 11.77 -18.91
C ARG A 23 -5.95 13.12 -18.85
N TYR A 24 -5.82 13.78 -20.01
CA TYR A 24 -5.45 15.19 -20.08
C TYR A 24 -6.60 16.04 -19.49
N VAL A 25 -6.30 16.76 -18.41
CA VAL A 25 -7.29 17.54 -17.66
C VAL A 25 -7.08 19.04 -17.77
N ARG A 26 -5.83 19.49 -17.89
CA ARG A 26 -5.45 20.89 -17.95
C ARG A 26 -4.09 21.05 -18.61
N ALA A 27 -3.84 22.19 -19.25
CA ALA A 27 -2.51 22.56 -19.70
C ALA A 27 -1.76 23.44 -18.68
N THR A 28 -0.44 23.39 -18.70
CA THR A 28 0.44 24.27 -17.92
C THR A 28 1.53 24.85 -18.79
N GLU A 29 2.09 25.98 -18.37
CA GLU A 29 3.26 26.58 -19.00
C GLU A 29 4.58 26.02 -18.49
N LEU A 30 4.54 25.33 -17.35
CA LEU A 30 5.69 24.65 -16.79
C LEU A 30 6.15 23.53 -17.72
N ARG A 31 7.46 23.50 -18.00
CA ARG A 31 8.14 22.44 -18.75
C ARG A 31 8.54 21.33 -17.80
N LEU A 32 7.68 20.35 -17.63
CA LEU A 32 7.84 19.28 -16.63
C LEU A 32 8.26 17.96 -17.26
N ASN A 33 7.68 17.59 -18.40
CA ASN A 33 7.82 16.24 -18.96
C ASN A 33 7.77 16.16 -20.48
N ASN A 34 7.90 17.28 -21.20
CA ASN A 34 7.86 17.34 -22.66
C ASN A 34 6.61 16.66 -23.25
N ASP A 35 5.45 16.81 -22.59
CA ASP A 35 4.18 16.25 -23.03
C ASP A 35 3.28 17.37 -23.62
N LEU A 36 3.52 17.71 -24.88
CA LEU A 36 2.92 18.88 -25.54
C LEU A 36 1.38 18.85 -25.53
N ALA A 37 0.78 19.94 -25.04
CA ALA A 37 -0.63 20.26 -25.17
C ALA A 37 -0.85 21.07 -26.45
N PHE A 38 -0.96 20.39 -27.59
CA PHE A 38 -1.06 21.02 -28.91
C PHE A 38 -2.20 22.05 -29.01
N ASP A 39 -3.40 21.68 -28.56
CA ASP A 39 -4.59 22.53 -28.55
C ASP A 39 -4.41 23.78 -27.66
N ALA A 40 -3.80 23.63 -26.50
CA ALA A 40 -3.56 24.74 -25.57
C ALA A 40 -2.42 25.64 -26.05
N THR A 41 -1.40 25.06 -26.70
CA THR A 41 -0.29 25.79 -27.31
C THR A 41 -0.79 26.67 -28.45
N LEU A 42 -1.61 26.10 -29.35
CA LEU A 42 -2.24 26.88 -30.42
C LEU A 42 -3.13 27.99 -29.85
N ARG A 43 -3.98 27.70 -28.87
CA ARG A 43 -4.82 28.71 -28.21
C ARG A 43 -4.00 29.81 -27.53
N ALA A 44 -2.88 29.47 -26.90
CA ALA A 44 -1.98 30.45 -26.27
C ALA A 44 -1.29 31.34 -27.31
N SER A 45 -0.89 30.78 -28.46
CA SER A 45 -0.25 31.53 -29.54
C SER A 45 -1.21 32.43 -30.33
N ALA A 46 -2.51 32.12 -30.32
CA ALA A 46 -3.50 32.73 -31.22
C ALA A 46 -3.62 34.26 -31.12
N PRO A 47 -3.65 34.90 -29.92
CA PRO A 47 -3.77 36.35 -29.80
C PRO A 47 -2.58 37.12 -30.40
N TYR A 48 -1.40 36.49 -30.44
CA TYR A 48 -0.16 37.13 -30.88
C TYR A 48 0.06 37.05 -32.39
N GLN A 49 -0.71 36.23 -33.12
CA GLN A 49 -0.46 35.97 -34.54
C GLN A 49 -0.54 37.22 -35.42
N ARG A 50 -1.35 38.23 -35.04
CA ARG A 50 -1.45 39.50 -35.77
C ARG A 50 -0.22 40.39 -35.64
N HIS A 51 0.50 40.28 -34.53
CA HIS A 51 1.64 41.14 -34.19
C HIS A 51 2.98 40.46 -34.45
N ARG A 52 2.97 39.13 -34.64
CA ARG A 52 4.17 38.37 -34.96
C ARG A 52 4.45 38.38 -36.45
N PRO A 53 5.74 38.38 -36.86
CA PRO A 53 6.09 38.28 -38.26
C PRO A 53 5.57 36.97 -38.84
N ARG A 54 5.04 37.05 -40.06
CA ARG A 54 4.67 35.85 -40.82
C ARG A 54 5.92 35.03 -41.11
N THR A 55 5.78 33.73 -40.96
CA THR A 55 6.82 32.76 -41.31
C THR A 55 6.33 31.90 -42.47
N HIS A 56 7.12 30.92 -42.91
CA HIS A 56 6.67 29.92 -43.88
C HIS A 56 5.60 28.97 -43.31
N LEU A 57 5.36 28.99 -42.00
CA LEU A 57 4.34 28.19 -41.32
C LEU A 57 3.05 28.99 -41.11
N ALA A 58 1.91 28.28 -41.04
CA ALA A 58 0.59 28.88 -40.85
C ALA A 58 0.41 29.58 -39.49
N VAL A 59 1.15 29.14 -38.46
CA VAL A 59 1.12 29.70 -37.11
C VAL A 59 2.55 29.90 -36.63
N ASN A 60 2.88 31.11 -36.18
CA ASN A 60 4.16 31.43 -35.55
C ASN A 60 4.07 31.15 -34.05
N ILE A 61 4.52 29.96 -33.65
CA ILE A 61 4.58 29.49 -32.26
C ILE A 61 5.95 29.83 -31.67
N GLN A 62 5.98 30.46 -30.50
CA GLN A 62 7.19 30.78 -29.74
C GLN A 62 7.22 30.01 -28.42
N GLU A 63 8.39 29.94 -27.77
CA GLU A 63 8.57 29.22 -26.51
C GLU A 63 7.54 29.56 -25.40
N PRO A 64 7.13 30.84 -25.20
CA PRO A 64 6.14 31.19 -24.19
C PRO A 64 4.74 30.62 -24.46
N ASP A 65 4.42 30.29 -25.73
CA ASP A 65 3.12 29.73 -26.08
C ASP A 65 3.04 28.24 -25.76
N ILE A 66 4.17 27.54 -25.76
CA ILE A 66 4.19 26.09 -25.63
C ILE A 66 3.59 25.74 -24.27
N ARG A 67 2.58 24.88 -24.27
CA ARG A 67 1.94 24.36 -23.05
C ARG A 67 2.14 22.86 -22.96
N GLU A 68 2.28 22.33 -21.75
CA GLU A 68 2.34 20.89 -21.49
C GLU A 68 1.05 20.38 -20.85
N LYS A 69 0.73 19.11 -21.11
CA LYS A 69 -0.46 18.43 -20.60
C LYS A 69 -0.24 18.00 -19.15
N ILE A 70 -1.06 18.52 -18.24
CA ILE A 70 -1.26 17.90 -16.93
C ILE A 70 -2.24 16.74 -17.12
N ARG A 71 -1.75 15.54 -16.82
CA ARG A 71 -2.57 14.33 -16.81
C ARG A 71 -2.93 13.90 -15.39
N MET A 72 -4.15 13.42 -15.26
CA MET A 72 -4.65 12.79 -14.04
C MET A 72 -4.98 11.33 -14.34
N LYS A 73 -4.53 10.45 -13.46
CA LYS A 73 -4.83 9.03 -13.52
C LYS A 73 -5.48 8.62 -12.20
N LYS A 74 -6.41 7.68 -12.30
CA LYS A 74 -6.94 6.99 -11.13
C LYS A 74 -5.88 5.99 -10.67
N THR A 75 -5.26 6.28 -9.54
CA THR A 75 -4.27 5.39 -8.94
C THR A 75 -4.97 4.23 -8.23
N SER A 76 -4.37 3.04 -8.29
CA SER A 76 -4.80 1.90 -7.48
C SER A 76 -4.08 1.93 -6.13
N ASN A 77 -4.81 1.74 -5.03
CA ASN A 77 -4.17 1.47 -3.74
C ASN A 77 -3.90 -0.03 -3.62
N LEU A 78 -2.90 -0.37 -2.80
CA LEU A 78 -2.64 -1.75 -2.37
C LEU A 78 -2.69 -1.81 -0.85
N LEU A 79 -3.61 -2.61 -0.31
CA LEU A 79 -3.57 -3.00 1.09
C LEU A 79 -2.86 -4.34 1.20
N LEU A 80 -1.67 -4.36 1.79
CA LEU A 80 -0.92 -5.59 2.02
C LEU A 80 -0.94 -5.92 3.50
N PHE A 81 -1.62 -7.01 3.86
CA PHE A 81 -1.72 -7.48 5.23
C PHE A 81 -0.59 -8.48 5.52
N VAL A 82 0.06 -8.32 6.67
CA VAL A 82 0.99 -9.28 7.25
C VAL A 82 0.43 -9.66 8.60
N VAL A 83 -0.05 -10.89 8.76
CA VAL A 83 -0.81 -11.32 9.93
C VAL A 83 -0.11 -12.46 10.64
N ASP A 84 0.08 -12.31 11.95
CA ASP A 84 0.53 -13.39 12.82
C ASP A 84 -0.61 -14.36 13.15
N ALA A 85 -0.41 -15.64 12.82
CA ALA A 85 -1.33 -16.75 13.10
C ALA A 85 -0.77 -17.76 14.12
N SER A 86 0.21 -17.33 14.95
CA SER A 86 0.81 -18.14 16.03
C SER A 86 -0.22 -18.72 17.00
N GLY A 87 0.08 -19.80 17.71
CA GLY A 87 -0.93 -20.56 18.49
C GLY A 87 -1.79 -19.76 19.48
N SER A 88 -1.27 -18.68 20.08
CA SER A 88 -2.03 -17.74 20.93
C SER A 88 -2.87 -16.73 20.14
N MET A 89 -2.43 -16.39 18.93
CA MET A 89 -3.17 -15.55 17.99
C MET A 89 -4.15 -16.35 17.13
N GLY A 90 -3.89 -17.61 16.82
CA GLY A 90 -4.69 -18.41 15.88
C GLY A 90 -6.13 -18.59 16.35
N THR A 91 -6.36 -18.77 17.65
CA THR A 91 -7.71 -18.87 18.22
C THR A 91 -8.44 -17.53 18.23
N ARG A 92 -7.78 -16.42 18.61
CA ARG A 92 -8.36 -15.06 18.65
C ARG A 92 -8.56 -14.46 17.26
N LEU A 93 -7.61 -14.72 16.36
CA LEU A 93 -7.66 -14.37 14.94
C LEU A 93 -8.80 -15.11 14.23
N MET A 94 -9.06 -16.37 14.59
CA MET A 94 -10.14 -17.16 13.98
C MET A 94 -11.56 -16.72 14.38
N SER A 95 -11.79 -16.29 15.62
CA SER A 95 -13.15 -15.93 16.09
C SER A 95 -13.45 -14.43 16.06
N GLU A 96 -12.49 -13.56 16.43
CA GLU A 96 -12.72 -12.11 16.58
C GLU A 96 -12.10 -11.30 15.44
N THR A 97 -10.90 -11.66 14.97
CA THR A 97 -10.16 -10.87 13.98
C THR A 97 -10.48 -11.23 12.53
N LYS A 98 -10.87 -12.48 12.20
CA LYS A 98 -11.31 -12.89 10.85
C LYS A 98 -12.46 -12.01 10.37
N GLY A 99 -13.45 -11.76 11.22
CA GLY A 99 -14.59 -10.89 10.88
C GLY A 99 -14.21 -9.42 10.71
N ALA A 100 -13.24 -8.92 11.49
CA ALA A 100 -12.74 -7.55 11.36
C ALA A 100 -11.89 -7.39 10.09
N ILE A 101 -10.88 -8.23 9.87
CA ILE A 101 -10.09 -8.26 8.64
C ILE A 101 -11.00 -8.45 7.43
N PHE A 102 -11.97 -9.36 7.49
CA PHE A 102 -12.92 -9.55 6.41
C PHE A 102 -13.75 -8.30 6.10
N ALA A 103 -14.20 -7.56 7.14
CA ALA A 103 -14.84 -6.26 6.95
C ALA A 103 -13.90 -5.23 6.33
N LEU A 104 -12.63 -5.17 6.76
CA LEU A 104 -11.58 -4.32 6.15
C LEU A 104 -11.38 -4.64 4.67
N LEU A 105 -11.30 -5.93 4.34
CA LEU A 105 -11.06 -6.40 2.98
C LEU A 105 -12.27 -6.17 2.07
N LEU A 106 -13.48 -6.38 2.57
CA LEU A 106 -14.71 -6.07 1.87
C LEU A 106 -14.85 -4.56 1.58
N GLU A 107 -14.48 -3.69 2.53
CA GLU A 107 -14.55 -2.24 2.30
C GLU A 107 -13.46 -1.75 1.34
N ALA A 108 -12.23 -2.25 1.45
CA ALA A 108 -11.16 -1.96 0.49
C ALA A 108 -11.58 -2.31 -0.96
N TYR A 109 -12.32 -3.41 -1.12
CA TYR A 109 -12.89 -3.77 -2.40
C TYR A 109 -13.93 -2.77 -2.93
N GLN A 110 -14.79 -2.19 -2.07
CA GLN A 110 -15.76 -1.18 -2.52
C GLN A 110 -15.08 0.01 -3.23
N LYS A 111 -13.80 0.27 -2.93
CA LYS A 111 -12.98 1.33 -3.54
C LYS A 111 -12.15 0.88 -4.75
N ARG A 112 -12.25 -0.41 -5.13
CA ARG A 112 -11.47 -1.09 -6.19
C ARG A 112 -9.96 -1.07 -5.97
N ASP A 113 -9.55 -1.21 -4.71
CA ASP A 113 -8.16 -1.35 -4.30
C ASP A 113 -7.71 -2.81 -4.43
N LYS A 114 -6.39 -3.01 -4.61
CA LYS A 114 -5.77 -4.33 -4.54
C LYS A 114 -5.62 -4.73 -3.09
N VAL A 115 -5.80 -6.01 -2.80
CA VAL A 115 -5.60 -6.61 -1.48
C VAL A 115 -4.63 -7.77 -1.61
N GLY A 116 -3.63 -7.82 -0.73
CA GLY A 116 -2.80 -9.01 -0.52
C GLY A 116 -2.77 -9.40 0.96
N LEU A 117 -2.54 -10.69 1.22
CA LEU A 117 -2.36 -11.24 2.57
C LEU A 117 -1.17 -12.17 2.60
N ILE A 118 -0.28 -11.92 3.56
CA ILE A 118 0.80 -12.79 3.99
C ILE A 118 0.44 -13.28 5.38
N ALA A 119 0.47 -14.59 5.58
CA ALA A 119 0.29 -15.18 6.91
C ALA A 119 1.45 -16.13 7.23
N PHE A 120 1.63 -16.38 8.52
CA PHE A 120 2.71 -17.22 9.00
C PHE A 120 2.27 -18.68 9.11
N ARG A 121 3.16 -19.59 8.70
CA ARG A 121 2.96 -21.04 8.79
C ARG A 121 4.24 -21.71 9.29
N GLY A 122 4.18 -22.29 10.49
CA GLY A 122 5.33 -23.00 11.07
C GLY A 122 6.56 -22.11 11.21
N MET A 123 7.63 -22.39 10.44
CA MET A 123 8.90 -21.63 10.44
C MET A 123 9.00 -20.60 9.30
N LYS A 124 7.95 -20.42 8.48
CA LYS A 124 7.97 -19.53 7.30
C LYS A 124 6.74 -18.64 7.26
N ALA A 125 6.80 -17.61 6.42
CA ALA A 125 5.65 -16.81 6.02
C ALA A 125 5.31 -17.11 4.56
N GLU A 126 4.03 -17.25 4.25
CA GLU A 126 3.53 -17.57 2.92
C GLU A 126 2.59 -16.46 2.42
N LEU A 127 2.73 -16.11 1.14
CA LEU A 127 1.81 -15.20 0.46
C LEU A 127 0.53 -15.99 0.13
N LEU A 128 -0.43 -15.95 1.04
CA LEU A 128 -1.69 -16.68 0.90
C LEU A 128 -2.63 -16.05 -0.12
N LEU A 129 -2.64 -14.71 -0.17
CA LEU A 129 -3.39 -13.96 -1.17
C LEU A 129 -2.44 -13.01 -1.91
N PRO A 130 -2.06 -13.34 -3.14
CA PRO A 130 -1.37 -12.40 -4.01
C PRO A 130 -2.21 -11.12 -4.21
N PRO A 131 -1.58 -9.94 -4.38
CA PRO A 131 -2.29 -8.69 -4.66
C PRO A 131 -3.36 -8.84 -5.75
N THR A 132 -4.62 -8.85 -5.33
CA THR A 132 -5.78 -9.11 -6.19
C THR A 132 -6.88 -8.09 -5.94
N ASN A 133 -7.71 -7.87 -6.94
CA ASN A 133 -8.95 -7.11 -6.86
C ASN A 133 -10.18 -8.03 -6.77
N SER A 134 -10.00 -9.36 -6.65
CA SER A 134 -11.11 -10.33 -6.55
C SER A 134 -11.51 -10.60 -5.10
N ILE A 135 -12.75 -10.24 -4.72
CA ILE A 135 -13.29 -10.59 -3.39
C ILE A 135 -13.41 -12.10 -3.25
N GLU A 136 -13.94 -12.77 -4.27
CA GLU A 136 -14.30 -14.19 -4.17
C GLU A 136 -13.05 -15.04 -3.91
N LEU A 137 -11.96 -14.72 -4.62
CA LEU A 137 -10.67 -15.35 -4.39
C LEU A 137 -10.13 -15.04 -2.99
N ALA A 138 -10.23 -13.78 -2.55
CA ALA A 138 -9.82 -13.38 -1.21
C ALA A 138 -10.62 -14.12 -0.12
N LYS A 139 -11.95 -14.13 -0.21
CA LYS A 139 -12.86 -14.80 0.73
C LYS A 139 -12.51 -16.29 0.85
N ARG A 140 -12.37 -16.98 -0.28
CA ARG A 140 -12.04 -18.42 -0.30
C ARG A 140 -10.70 -18.71 0.38
N LEU A 141 -9.64 -17.98 0.01
CA LEU A 141 -8.30 -18.18 0.58
C LEU A 141 -8.21 -17.80 2.06
N LEU A 142 -9.08 -16.89 2.53
CA LEU A 142 -9.18 -16.50 3.93
C LEU A 142 -9.98 -17.50 4.79
N GLU A 143 -11.00 -18.12 4.23
CA GLU A 143 -11.73 -19.21 4.89
C GLU A 143 -10.78 -20.37 5.20
N GLU A 144 -9.89 -20.67 4.26
CA GLU A 144 -8.86 -21.72 4.32
C GLU A 144 -7.60 -21.34 5.13
N LEU A 145 -7.58 -20.19 5.82
CA LEU A 145 -6.43 -19.75 6.63
C LEU A 145 -6.04 -20.81 7.68
N PRO A 146 -4.82 -21.39 7.61
CA PRO A 146 -4.36 -22.32 8.62
C PRO A 146 -4.11 -21.61 9.95
N THR A 147 -4.38 -22.30 11.06
CA THR A 147 -4.02 -21.82 12.40
C THR A 147 -2.90 -22.60 13.03
N GLY A 148 -2.06 -21.88 13.78
CA GLY A 148 -1.02 -22.47 14.62
C GLY A 148 0.34 -22.53 13.95
N GLY A 149 1.38 -22.45 14.79
CA GLY A 149 2.77 -22.43 14.36
C GLY A 149 3.61 -21.46 15.19
N LYS A 150 4.90 -21.36 14.85
CA LYS A 150 5.81 -20.35 15.41
C LYS A 150 5.57 -19.00 14.69
N THR A 151 6.18 -17.94 15.20
CA THR A 151 6.05 -16.57 14.67
C THR A 151 7.33 -16.12 13.93
N PRO A 152 7.47 -16.40 12.62
CA PRO A 152 8.56 -15.92 11.77
C PRO A 152 8.27 -14.50 11.23
N LEU A 153 8.13 -13.53 12.14
CA LEU A 153 7.80 -12.13 11.81
C LEU A 153 8.80 -11.53 10.80
N GLY A 154 10.09 -11.79 10.95
CA GLY A 154 11.12 -11.34 10.00
C GLY A 154 10.89 -11.88 8.59
N HIS A 155 10.55 -13.16 8.45
CA HIS A 155 10.25 -13.75 7.14
C HIS A 155 9.00 -13.12 6.51
N GLY A 156 8.00 -12.83 7.33
CA GLY A 156 6.79 -12.09 6.92
C GLY A 156 7.10 -10.73 6.31
N LEU A 157 7.92 -9.94 7.02
CA LEU A 157 8.33 -8.62 6.56
C LEU A 157 9.22 -8.68 5.32
N LEU A 158 10.08 -9.70 5.20
CA LEU A 158 10.88 -9.92 4.00
C LEU A 158 10.00 -10.22 2.77
N VAL A 159 9.03 -11.13 2.91
CA VAL A 159 8.07 -11.43 1.83
C VAL A 159 7.25 -10.18 1.48
N ALA A 160 6.82 -9.41 2.49
CA ALA A 160 6.09 -8.16 2.27
C ALA A 160 6.93 -7.15 1.46
N TYR A 161 8.20 -6.95 1.85
CA TYR A 161 9.12 -6.09 1.11
C TYR A 161 9.30 -6.53 -0.35
N GLN A 162 9.45 -7.84 -0.60
CA GLN A 162 9.56 -8.38 -1.96
C GLN A 162 8.29 -8.15 -2.80
N VAL A 163 7.10 -8.36 -2.20
CA VAL A 163 5.81 -8.12 -2.87
C VAL A 163 5.63 -6.63 -3.18
N LEU A 164 5.92 -5.74 -2.23
CA LEU A 164 5.85 -4.30 -2.41
C LEU A 164 6.76 -3.83 -3.54
N LYS A 165 8.02 -4.26 -3.53
CA LYS A 165 8.99 -3.93 -4.59
C LYS A 165 8.52 -4.40 -5.96
N ARG A 166 7.99 -5.61 -6.07
CA ARG A 166 7.45 -6.16 -7.33
C ARG A 166 6.26 -5.35 -7.83
N GLU A 167 5.29 -5.04 -6.97
CA GLU A 167 4.09 -4.30 -7.37
C GLU A 167 4.40 -2.84 -7.71
N LEU A 168 5.31 -2.17 -6.99
CA LEU A 168 5.75 -0.81 -7.30
C LEU A 168 6.54 -0.73 -8.61
N ASN A 169 7.31 -1.76 -8.96
CA ASN A 169 7.97 -1.84 -10.27
C ASN A 169 6.97 -2.01 -11.41
N ARG A 170 5.91 -2.79 -11.19
CA ARG A 170 4.85 -3.03 -12.18
C ARG A 170 3.93 -1.81 -12.34
N GLU A 171 3.62 -1.14 -11.24
CA GLU A 171 2.72 0.01 -11.19
C GLU A 171 3.38 1.15 -10.38
N PRO A 172 4.17 2.03 -11.04
CA PRO A 172 4.95 3.06 -10.35
C PRO A 172 4.13 4.08 -9.56
N ASP A 173 2.88 4.31 -9.99
CA ASP A 173 1.94 5.22 -9.34
C ASP A 173 1.21 4.57 -8.15
N LEU A 174 1.39 3.27 -7.88
CA LEU A 174 0.70 2.52 -6.81
C LEU A 174 0.94 3.18 -5.44
N LEU A 175 -0.09 3.17 -4.61
CA LEU A 175 -0.02 3.66 -3.22
C LEU A 175 -0.23 2.48 -2.25
N PRO A 176 0.84 1.82 -1.80
CA PRO A 176 0.75 0.73 -0.84
C PRO A 176 0.56 1.22 0.60
N LEU A 177 -0.33 0.56 1.31
CA LEU A 177 -0.43 0.57 2.76
C LEU A 177 -0.12 -0.84 3.27
N LEU A 178 1.03 -0.98 3.93
CA LEU A 178 1.42 -2.19 4.62
C LEU A 178 0.78 -2.20 6.01
N ILE A 179 0.03 -3.25 6.33
CA ILE A 179 -0.69 -3.42 7.59
C ILE A 179 -0.14 -4.67 8.28
N VAL A 180 0.57 -4.48 9.38
CA VAL A 180 1.15 -5.56 10.17
C VAL A 180 0.29 -5.79 11.41
N VAL A 181 -0.25 -6.99 11.57
CA VAL A 181 -1.06 -7.40 12.73
C VAL A 181 -0.28 -8.46 13.49
N THR A 182 0.21 -8.13 14.69
CA THR A 182 1.11 -9.00 15.46
C THR A 182 1.09 -8.66 16.94
N ASP A 183 1.44 -9.63 17.80
CA ASP A 183 1.77 -9.42 19.21
C ASP A 183 3.25 -9.07 19.43
N GLY A 184 4.02 -8.92 18.33
CA GLY A 184 5.42 -8.53 18.32
C GLY A 184 6.39 -9.64 18.75
N ARG A 185 5.93 -10.87 18.97
CA ARG A 185 6.82 -12.00 19.30
C ARG A 185 7.55 -12.47 18.05
N ALA A 186 8.86 -12.65 18.13
CA ALA A 186 9.66 -13.21 17.05
C ALA A 186 10.44 -14.40 17.60
N ASN A 187 10.15 -15.59 17.06
CA ASN A 187 10.71 -16.86 17.56
C ASN A 187 11.57 -17.57 16.50
N VAL A 188 11.78 -16.93 15.34
CA VAL A 188 12.51 -17.48 14.18
C VAL A 188 13.27 -16.34 13.49
N GLY A 189 14.60 -16.47 13.37
CA GLY A 189 15.45 -15.57 12.57
C GLY A 189 15.34 -15.80 11.06
N LEU A 190 15.94 -14.93 10.25
CA LEU A 190 15.88 -15.03 8.78
C LEU A 190 16.78 -16.14 8.22
N ASP A 191 17.92 -16.38 8.88
CA ASP A 191 18.86 -17.43 8.53
C ASP A 191 18.45 -18.77 9.17
N ARG A 192 18.34 -19.81 8.36
CA ARG A 192 17.99 -21.17 8.82
C ARG A 192 19.20 -22.00 9.22
N GLU A 193 20.40 -21.63 8.78
CA GLU A 193 21.64 -22.32 9.13
C GLU A 193 22.19 -21.85 10.48
N LYS A 194 21.75 -20.68 10.95
CA LYS A 194 21.97 -20.24 12.32
C LYS A 194 21.04 -20.97 13.29
N TYR A 195 21.60 -21.92 14.03
CA TYR A 195 20.98 -22.44 15.26
C TYR A 195 21.11 -21.37 16.35
N TYR A 196 19.98 -20.86 16.81
CA TYR A 196 19.93 -19.90 17.90
C TYR A 196 19.75 -20.67 19.24
N GLU A 197 20.84 -20.83 20.02
CA GLU A 197 20.80 -21.17 21.45
C GLU A 197 21.31 -20.01 22.36
N GLY A 198 20.50 -19.56 23.33
CA GLY A 198 20.87 -18.50 24.29
C GLY A 198 20.23 -17.12 23.99
N PRO A 199 20.76 -16.00 24.50
CA PRO A 199 20.10 -14.68 24.48
C PRO A 199 20.04 -14.01 23.08
N GLN A 200 19.88 -14.78 22.01
CA GLN A 200 19.75 -14.30 20.62
C GLN A 200 18.41 -13.66 20.27
N PHE A 201 17.49 -13.50 21.24
CA PHE A 201 16.31 -12.66 21.05
C PHE A 201 16.69 -11.28 20.49
N GLY A 202 17.81 -10.70 20.95
CA GLY A 202 18.31 -9.41 20.45
C GLY A 202 18.64 -9.39 18.95
N GLU A 203 19.30 -10.43 18.44
CA GLU A 203 19.75 -10.51 17.04
C GLU A 203 18.57 -10.66 16.07
N ILE A 204 17.56 -11.46 16.44
CA ILE A 204 16.33 -11.63 15.64
C ILE A 204 15.60 -10.28 15.49
N TYR A 205 15.48 -9.50 16.57
CA TYR A 205 14.87 -8.18 16.51
C TYR A 205 15.72 -7.18 15.72
N GLN A 206 17.05 -7.30 15.76
CA GLN A 206 17.93 -6.47 14.93
C GLN A 206 17.68 -6.73 13.43
N GLU A 207 17.65 -7.99 12.99
CA GLU A 207 17.31 -8.37 11.61
C GLU A 207 15.94 -7.83 11.19
N ILE A 208 14.94 -7.93 12.08
CA ILE A 208 13.60 -7.39 11.85
C ILE A 208 13.64 -5.87 11.69
N TYR A 209 14.36 -5.14 12.55
CA TYR A 209 14.45 -3.68 12.46
C TYR A 209 15.21 -3.21 11.22
N GLU A 210 16.19 -3.99 10.73
CA GLU A 210 16.85 -3.72 9.45
C GLU A 210 15.86 -3.83 8.28
N LEU A 211 15.02 -4.88 8.26
CA LEU A 211 13.94 -5.01 7.27
C LEU A 211 12.93 -3.87 7.38
N CYS A 212 12.55 -3.47 8.60
CA CYS A 212 11.71 -2.30 8.83
C CYS A 212 12.33 -1.03 8.22
N GLY A 213 13.65 -0.86 8.38
CA GLY A 213 14.41 0.23 7.77
C GLY A 213 14.40 0.18 6.23
N LEU A 214 14.46 -1.00 5.62
CA LEU A 214 14.34 -1.14 4.16
C LEU A 214 12.94 -0.77 3.65
N ILE A 215 11.89 -1.14 4.38
CA ILE A 215 10.51 -0.77 4.03
C ILE A 215 10.33 0.74 4.18
N ARG A 216 10.81 1.32 5.29
CA ARG A 216 10.75 2.77 5.57
C ARG A 216 11.44 3.61 4.50
N LYS A 217 12.54 3.12 3.92
CA LYS A 217 13.28 3.82 2.86
C LYS A 217 12.49 3.99 1.56
N GLU A 218 11.37 3.26 1.38
CA GLU A 218 10.49 3.43 0.23
C GLU A 218 9.39 4.47 0.56
N PRO A 219 9.51 5.73 0.09
CA PRO A 219 8.62 6.83 0.49
C PRO A 219 7.17 6.63 0.04
N ARG A 220 6.92 5.74 -0.92
CA ARG A 220 5.57 5.42 -1.41
C ARG A 220 4.83 4.45 -0.49
N VAL A 221 5.55 3.68 0.33
CA VAL A 221 4.95 2.70 1.23
C VAL A 221 4.62 3.38 2.54
N ARG A 222 3.34 3.41 2.87
CA ARG A 222 2.91 3.74 4.23
C ARG A 222 2.75 2.47 5.04
N SER A 223 2.99 2.58 6.34
CA SER A 223 2.95 1.43 7.24
C SER A 223 2.03 1.69 8.43
N LEU A 224 1.33 0.64 8.83
CA LEU A 224 0.44 0.56 9.97
C LEU A 224 0.78 -0.70 10.76
N VAL A 225 0.95 -0.58 12.07
CA VAL A 225 1.11 -1.72 13.00
C VAL A 225 -0.10 -1.74 13.94
N ILE A 226 -0.78 -2.88 13.98
CA ILE A 226 -1.89 -3.17 14.87
C ILE A 226 -1.38 -4.20 15.88
N ASP A 227 -1.27 -3.76 17.13
CA ASP A 227 -0.81 -4.58 18.24
C ASP A 227 -1.93 -5.49 18.75
N ALA A 228 -1.69 -6.79 18.72
CA ALA A 228 -2.61 -7.80 19.20
C ALA A 228 -2.23 -8.36 20.59
N GLU A 229 -1.22 -7.80 21.26
CA GLU A 229 -0.82 -8.19 22.62
C GLU A 229 -1.92 -7.83 23.64
N GLU A 230 -2.36 -8.80 24.45
CA GLU A 230 -3.19 -8.52 25.63
C GLU A 230 -2.38 -7.74 26.66
N LYS A 231 -2.89 -6.59 27.13
CA LYS A 231 -2.26 -5.81 28.20
C LYS A 231 -2.36 -6.55 29.54
N ARG A 232 -1.47 -7.53 29.77
CA ARG A 232 -1.18 -8.10 31.09
C ARG A 232 0.07 -7.45 31.68
N MET A 233 0.26 -7.55 32.98
CA MET A 233 1.44 -7.05 33.70
C MET A 233 2.71 -7.70 33.10
N GLY A 234 3.42 -6.98 32.21
CA GLY A 234 4.54 -7.52 31.43
C GLY A 234 4.53 -7.28 29.91
N SER A 235 3.68 -6.41 29.36
CA SER A 235 3.80 -6.00 27.94
C SER A 235 5.17 -5.36 27.67
N PHE A 236 5.94 -5.95 26.75
CA PHE A 236 7.30 -5.51 26.44
C PHE A 236 7.34 -4.45 25.32
N GLY A 237 6.19 -3.96 24.86
CA GLY A 237 6.08 -2.90 23.86
C GLY A 237 6.76 -3.25 22.52
N ARG A 238 6.81 -4.53 22.16
CA ARG A 238 7.56 -5.03 20.99
C ARG A 238 6.94 -4.54 19.69
N SER A 239 5.62 -4.64 19.54
CA SER A 239 4.88 -4.12 18.39
C SER A 239 5.05 -2.59 18.26
N LYS A 240 5.18 -1.88 19.39
CA LYS A 240 5.46 -0.44 19.39
C LYS A 240 6.87 -0.11 18.89
N LYS A 241 7.89 -0.89 19.28
CA LYS A 241 9.26 -0.75 18.74
C LYS A 241 9.32 -1.09 17.25
N LEU A 242 8.58 -2.10 16.81
CA LEU A 242 8.42 -2.43 15.39
C LEU A 242 7.83 -1.24 14.61
N ALA A 243 6.77 -0.64 15.13
CA ALA A 243 6.14 0.53 14.51
C ALA A 243 7.13 1.71 14.43
N GLN A 244 7.90 1.96 15.48
CA GLN A 244 8.94 3.00 15.49
C GLN A 244 10.02 2.74 14.44
N ALA A 245 10.51 1.50 14.31
CA ALA A 245 11.53 1.15 13.33
C ALA A 245 11.04 1.35 11.88
N MET A 246 9.74 1.15 11.62
CA MET A 246 9.12 1.34 10.30
C MET A 246 8.60 2.76 10.06
N GLU A 247 8.63 3.66 11.05
CA GLU A 247 7.83 4.90 11.07
C GLU A 247 6.34 4.65 10.75
N ALA A 248 5.83 3.51 11.22
CA ALA A 248 4.44 3.13 11.06
C ALA A 248 3.57 3.81 12.11
N LYS A 249 2.30 4.06 11.76
CA LYS A 249 1.29 4.37 12.76
C LYS A 249 1.02 3.14 13.61
N TYR A 250 0.73 3.35 14.89
CA TYR A 250 0.57 2.28 15.88
C TYR A 250 -0.82 2.35 16.51
N TYR A 251 -1.51 1.22 16.55
CA TYR A 251 -2.82 1.05 17.18
C TYR A 251 -2.87 -0.25 17.97
N ILE A 252 -3.78 -0.32 18.93
CA ILE A 252 -3.99 -1.51 19.76
C ILE A 252 -5.32 -2.15 19.33
N LEU A 253 -5.29 -3.43 18.96
CA LEU A 253 -6.44 -4.15 18.41
C LEU A 253 -7.68 -4.08 19.31
N GLU A 254 -7.50 -4.19 20.62
CA GLU A 254 -8.58 -4.15 21.63
C GLU A 254 -9.25 -2.77 21.73
N GLU A 255 -8.50 -1.69 21.46
CA GLU A 255 -9.00 -0.32 21.49
C GLU A 255 -9.73 0.05 20.19
N MET A 256 -9.58 -0.77 19.15
CA MET A 256 -10.23 -0.55 17.87
C MET A 256 -11.54 -1.34 17.79
N VAL A 257 -12.66 -0.66 18.04
CA VAL A 257 -13.98 -1.17 17.65
C VAL A 257 -13.97 -1.41 16.14
N LYS A 258 -14.62 -2.47 15.61
CA LYS A 258 -14.62 -2.83 14.18
C LYS A 258 -14.75 -1.64 13.20
N ASP A 259 -15.60 -0.66 13.54
CA ASP A 259 -15.82 0.55 12.72
C ASP A 259 -14.69 1.59 12.78
N GLN A 260 -13.86 1.57 13.83
CA GLN A 260 -12.71 2.47 13.97
C GLN A 260 -11.49 2.00 13.17
N ILE A 261 -11.28 0.68 12.99
CA ILE A 261 -10.19 0.17 12.15
C ILE A 261 -10.38 0.65 10.70
N LEU A 262 -11.62 0.57 10.22
CA LEU A 262 -12.01 1.06 8.91
C LEU A 262 -11.73 2.56 8.78
N LYS A 263 -12.30 3.39 9.66
CA LYS A 263 -12.09 4.85 9.65
C LYS A 263 -10.62 5.25 9.73
N THR A 264 -9.82 4.49 10.49
CA THR A 264 -8.38 4.71 10.61
C THR A 264 -7.68 4.43 9.27
N ILE A 265 -7.95 3.27 8.66
CA ILE A 265 -7.39 2.96 7.34
C ILE A 265 -7.86 3.97 6.28
N GLU A 266 -9.12 4.42 6.36
CA GLU A 266 -9.65 5.46 5.48
C GLU A 266 -8.96 6.81 5.64
N SER A 267 -8.67 7.24 6.88
CA SER A 267 -7.94 8.48 7.12
C SER A 267 -6.52 8.38 6.58
N GLU A 268 -5.94 7.18 6.62
CA GLU A 268 -4.64 6.98 6.01
C GLU A 268 -4.73 7.07 4.49
N LEU A 269 -5.67 6.41 3.82
CA LEU A 269 -5.74 6.36 2.35
C LEU A 269 -6.02 7.71 1.65
N LYS A 270 -6.37 8.77 2.38
CA LYS A 270 -6.59 10.12 1.84
C LYS A 270 -5.30 10.92 1.73
#